data_AF-A0A1Q9VVZ7-F1
#
_entry.id   AF-A0A1Q9VVZ7-F1
#
_cell.length_a   1.000
_cell.length_b   1.000
_cell.length_c   1.000
_cell.angle_alpha   90.00
_cell.angle_beta   90.00
_cell.angle_gamma   90.00
#
_symmetry.space_group_name_H-M   'P 1'
#
loop_
_entity.id
_entity.type
_entity.pdbx_description
1 polymer ?
#
loop_
_entity_poly.entity_id
_entity_poly.type
_entity_poly.pdbx_seq_one_letter_code
_entity_poly.pdbx_strand_id
1 'polypeptide(L)'
;MEARERYLAGKPYLAVRVLNEDDTLADVTIDTPLGSRTFHDVAPGASAYQAYPLRTEMQDVPVTVTFATDVDGQQVTRERVVKAWRGR
;
A
#
# COMPACT_ATOMS: atom_id res chain seq x y z
N MET A 1 4.49 0.72 -7.41
CA MET A 1 3.35 0.39 -6.51
C MET A 1 2.03 0.46 -7.27
N GLU A 2 1.04 -0.37 -6.91
CA GLU A 2 -0.28 -0.42 -7.56
C GLU A 2 -1.42 -0.45 -6.54
N ALA A 3 -2.56 0.14 -6.91
CA ALA A 3 -3.82 0.05 -6.18
C ALA A 3 -4.93 -0.21 -7.21
N ARG A 4 -5.70 -1.29 -7.03
CA ARG A 4 -6.75 -1.67 -7.98
C ARG A 4 -7.92 -2.41 -7.35
N GLU A 5 -9.06 -2.36 -8.00
CA GLU A 5 -10.17 -3.24 -7.66
C GLU A 5 -9.84 -4.69 -8.05
N ARG A 6 -10.09 -5.62 -7.15
CA ARG A 6 -9.92 -7.06 -7.36
C ARG A 6 -11.10 -7.81 -6.73
N TYR A 7 -11.68 -8.74 -7.49
CA TYR A 7 -12.69 -9.64 -6.96
C TYR A 7 -12.03 -10.87 -6.34
N LEU A 8 -12.38 -11.16 -5.08
CA LEU A 8 -11.94 -12.36 -4.35
C LEU A 8 -13.19 -13.10 -3.88
N ALA A 9 -13.36 -14.36 -4.30
CA ALA A 9 -14.53 -15.18 -4.00
C ALA A 9 -15.87 -14.44 -4.25
N GLY A 10 -15.96 -13.70 -5.35
CA GLY A 10 -17.16 -12.95 -5.76
C GLY A 10 -17.40 -11.62 -5.03
N LYS A 11 -16.49 -11.19 -4.15
CA LYS A 11 -16.60 -9.92 -3.41
C LYS A 11 -15.54 -8.92 -3.87
N PRO A 12 -15.87 -7.62 -4.01
CA PRO A 12 -14.91 -6.59 -4.41
C PRO A 12 -13.97 -6.22 -3.26
N TYR A 13 -12.70 -6.02 -3.60
CA TYR A 13 -11.65 -5.54 -2.70
C TYR A 13 -10.84 -4.45 -3.39
N LEU A 14 -10.37 -3.46 -2.63
CA LEU A 14 -9.24 -2.62 -3.01
C LEU A 14 -7.96 -3.39 -2.65
N ALA A 15 -7.25 -3.88 -3.66
CA ALA A 15 -5.95 -4.53 -3.49
C ALA A 15 -4.83 -3.51 -3.72
N VAL A 16 -3.96 -3.36 -2.73
CA VAL A 16 -2.79 -2.48 -2.77
C VAL A 16 -1.53 -3.32 -2.67
N ARG A 17 -0.60 -3.10 -3.59
CA ARG A 17 0.74 -3.70 -3.57
C ARG A 17 1.80 -2.60 -3.64
N VAL A 18 2.64 -2.57 -2.62
CA VAL A 18 3.75 -1.62 -2.50
C VAL A 18 5.06 -2.40 -2.52
N LEU A 19 5.93 -2.08 -3.48
CA LEU A 19 7.29 -2.63 -3.58
C LEU A 19 8.21 -1.69 -2.80
N ASN A 20 9.06 -2.22 -1.93
CA ASN A 20 10.20 -1.47 -1.43
C ASN A 20 11.30 -1.47 -2.51
N GLU A 21 11.46 -0.34 -3.18
CA GLU A 21 12.46 -0.13 -4.25
C GLU A 21 13.79 0.42 -3.71
N ASP A 22 13.84 0.79 -2.43
CA ASP A 22 15.08 1.20 -1.76
C ASP A 22 15.97 -0.02 -1.45
N ASP A 23 17.23 0.24 -1.11
CA ASP A 23 18.27 -0.76 -0.80
C ASP A 23 18.36 -1.10 0.71
N THR A 24 17.49 -0.51 1.52
CA THR A 24 17.39 -0.74 2.97
C THR A 24 16.00 -1.28 3.38
N LEU A 25 15.90 -1.77 4.61
CA LEU A 25 14.61 -2.12 5.23
C LEU A 25 13.75 -0.86 5.38
N ALA A 26 12.46 -1.00 5.09
CA ALA A 26 11.50 0.08 5.25
C ALA A 26 10.25 -0.39 6.00
N ASP A 27 9.78 0.41 6.94
CA ASP A 27 8.42 0.33 7.43
C ASP A 27 7.50 0.94 6.37
N VAL A 28 6.50 0.17 5.92
CA VAL A 28 5.54 0.59 4.90
C VAL A 28 4.16 0.70 5.54
N THR A 29 3.61 1.91 5.56
CA THR A 29 2.23 2.18 5.97
C THR A 29 1.36 2.46 4.75
N ILE A 30 0.27 1.70 4.62
CA ILE A 30 -0.76 1.89 3.61
C ILE A 30 -1.98 2.49 4.31
N ASP A 31 -2.30 3.74 4.00
CA ASP A 31 -3.42 4.46 4.58
C ASP A 31 -4.51 4.72 3.53
N THR A 32 -5.75 4.38 3.89
CA THR A 32 -6.93 4.55 3.05
C THR A 32 -8.14 4.89 3.91
N PRO A 33 -9.21 5.46 3.33
CA PRO A 33 -10.50 5.60 4.02
C PRO A 33 -11.13 4.28 4.50
N LEU A 34 -10.66 3.13 3.99
CA LEU A 34 -11.14 1.79 4.36
C LEU A 34 -10.37 1.20 5.55
N GLY A 35 -9.28 1.84 5.95
CA GLY A 35 -8.40 1.41 7.03
C GLY A 35 -6.92 1.62 6.70
N SER A 36 -6.11 1.47 7.74
CA SER A 36 -4.66 1.64 7.70
C SER A 36 -3.96 0.34 8.08
N ARG A 37 -2.81 0.07 7.45
CA ARG A 37 -1.98 -1.10 7.79
C ARG A 37 -0.50 -0.76 7.65
N THR A 38 0.26 -1.04 8.71
CA THR A 38 1.73 -0.97 8.69
C THR A 38 2.33 -2.37 8.56
N PHE A 39 3.37 -2.45 7.75
CA PHE A 39 4.24 -3.60 7.57
C PHE A 39 5.64 -3.17 7.97
N HIS A 40 6.18 -3.81 9.00
CA HIS A 40 7.53 -3.49 9.47
C HIS A 40 8.60 -4.24 8.69
N ASP A 41 9.78 -3.65 8.58
CA ASP A 41 10.99 -4.28 8.05
C ASP A 41 10.78 -4.93 6.67
N VAL A 42 10.09 -4.24 5.76
CA VAL A 42 9.92 -4.72 4.38
C VAL A 42 11.29 -4.69 3.69
N ALA A 43 11.84 -5.87 3.42
CA ALA A 43 13.15 -6.02 2.79
C ALA A 43 13.23 -5.34 1.41
N PRO A 44 14.43 -4.91 0.98
CA PRO A 44 14.69 -4.47 -0.38
C PRO A 44 14.14 -5.47 -1.41
N GLY A 45 13.35 -4.98 -2.37
CA GLY A 45 12.71 -5.81 -3.40
C GLY A 45 11.51 -6.64 -2.93
N ALA A 46 11.21 -6.69 -1.62
CA ALA A 46 9.99 -7.30 -1.10
C ALA A 46 8.79 -6.36 -1.23
N SER A 47 7.57 -6.90 -1.09
CA SER A 47 6.35 -6.11 -1.20
C SER A 47 5.45 -6.26 0.01
N ALA A 48 4.93 -5.14 0.48
CA ALA A 48 3.75 -5.09 1.33
C ALA A 48 2.50 -5.28 0.46
N TYR A 49 1.57 -6.11 0.92
CA TYR A 49 0.31 -6.35 0.25
C TYR A 49 -0.84 -6.31 1.25
N GLN A 50 -1.86 -5.51 0.94
CA GLN A 50 -3.07 -5.41 1.72
C GLN A 50 -4.29 -5.37 0.81
N ALA A 51 -5.33 -6.12 1.18
CA ALA A 51 -6.62 -6.08 0.50
C ALA A 51 -7.69 -5.59 1.50
N TYR A 52 -8.38 -4.51 1.15
CA TYR A 52 -9.46 -3.94 1.95
C TYR A 52 -10.81 -4.33 1.35
N PRO A 53 -11.72 -4.95 2.12
CA PRO A 53 -13.04 -5.31 1.61
C PRO A 53 -13.83 -4.06 1.23
N LEU A 54 -14.41 -4.06 0.04
CA LEU A 54 -15.32 -3.01 -0.40
C LEU A 54 -16.77 -3.45 -0.16
N ARG A 55 -17.63 -2.49 0.21
CA ARG A 55 -19.08 -2.74 0.35
C ARG A 55 -19.82 -2.65 -0.98
N THR A 56 -19.24 -1.90 -1.92
CA THR A 56 -19.75 -1.68 -3.27
C THR A 56 -18.56 -1.57 -4.22
N GLU A 57 -18.86 -1.46 -5.49
CA GLU A 57 -17.90 -1.15 -6.56
C GLU A 57 -16.95 0.02 -6.21
N MET A 58 -15.67 -0.11 -6.57
CA MET A 58 -14.63 0.85 -6.18
C MET A 58 -14.87 2.22 -6.80
N GLN A 59 -14.93 3.26 -5.96
CA GLN A 59 -14.91 4.66 -6.38
C GLN A 59 -13.49 5.23 -6.24
N ASP A 60 -13.28 6.52 -6.50
CA ASP A 60 -11.97 7.15 -6.36
C ASP A 60 -11.52 7.16 -4.89
N VAL A 61 -10.82 6.10 -4.49
CA VAL A 61 -10.31 5.91 -3.13
C VAL A 61 -8.85 6.37 -3.10
N PRO A 62 -8.51 7.43 -2.35
CA PRO A 62 -7.13 7.83 -2.18
C PRO A 62 -6.38 6.74 -1.40
N VAL A 63 -5.19 6.40 -1.89
CA VAL A 63 -4.26 5.50 -1.20
C VAL A 63 -2.97 6.27 -0.96
N THR A 64 -2.68 6.52 0.30
CA THR A 64 -1.41 7.15 0.72
C THR A 64 -0.48 6.07 1.24
N VAL A 65 0.75 6.06 0.74
CA VAL A 65 1.78 5.11 1.13
C VAL A 65 2.93 5.89 1.74
N THR A 66 3.28 5.52 2.96
CA THR A 66 4.40 6.11 3.70
C THR A 66 5.47 5.06 3.93
N PHE A 67 6.69 5.38 3.51
CA PHE A 67 7.89 4.60 3.78
C PHE A 67 8.66 5.31 4.88
N ALA A 68 9.03 4.58 5.93
CA ALA A 68 9.97 5.05 6.94
C ALA A 68 11.19 4.14 6.94
N THR A 69 12.37 4.72 6.73
CA THR A 69 13.65 4.01 6.68
C THR A 69 14.59 4.63 7.69
N ASP A 70 15.45 3.84 8.32
CA ASP A 70 16.57 4.37 9.10
C ASP A 70 17.74 4.70 8.17
N VAL A 71 18.26 5.92 8.28
CA VAL A 71 19.49 6.36 7.62
C VAL A 71 20.39 6.94 8.70
N ASP A 72 21.49 6.24 8.99
CA ASP A 72 22.48 6.62 10.02
C ASP A 72 21.87 6.87 11.41
N GLY A 73 20.87 6.07 11.81
CA GLY A 73 20.18 6.21 13.11
C GLY A 73 19.10 7.30 13.13
N GLN A 74 18.78 7.88 11.97
CA GLN A 74 17.70 8.85 11.81
C GLN A 74 16.58 8.28 10.95
N GLN A 75 15.35 8.38 11.43
CA GLN A 75 14.19 8.00 10.64
C GLN A 75 13.93 9.04 9.54
N VAL A 76 13.94 8.58 8.29
CA VAL A 76 13.57 9.35 7.11
C VAL A 76 12.25 8.82 6.58
N THR A 77 11.30 9.74 6.35
CA THR A 77 9.95 9.40 5.88
C THR A 77 9.71 9.92 4.47
N ARG A 78 9.10 9.10 3.62
CA ARG A 78 8.70 9.43 2.25
C ARG A 78 7.26 9.04 2.01
N GLU A 79 6.47 9.95 1.45
CA GLU A 79 5.07 9.71 1.12
C GLU A 79 4.84 9.64 -0.40
N ARG A 80 3.93 8.76 -0.82
CA ARG A 80 3.46 8.60 -2.20
C ARG A 80 1.96 8.39 -2.23
N VAL A 81 1.27 9.10 -3.12
CA VAL A 81 -0.15 8.87 -3.40
C VAL A 81 -0.27 7.94 -4.61
N VAL A 82 -1.04 6.86 -4.44
CA VAL A 82 -1.34 5.89 -5.49
C VAL A 82 -2.80 6.05 -5.90
N LYS A 83 -3.03 6.30 -7.19
CA LYS A 83 -4.40 6.31 -7.71
C LYS A 83 -4.90 4.88 -7.84
N ALA A 84 -6.02 4.60 -7.19
CA ALA A 84 -6.73 3.34 -7.38
C ALA A 84 -7.43 3.35 -8.74
N TRP A 85 -7.31 2.26 -9.49
CA TRP A 85 -7.95 2.12 -10.79
C TRP A 85 -8.70 0.80 -10.93
N ARG A 86 -9.73 0.81 -11.78
CA ARG A 86 -10.47 -0.41 -12.11
C ARG A 86 -9.74 -1.17 -13.21
N GLY A 87 -9.34 -2.40 -12.91
CA GLY A 87 -8.83 -3.33 -13.90
C GLY A 87 -9.86 -3.56 -14.99
N ARG A 88 -9.51 -3.28 -16.25
CA ARG A 88 -10.27 -3.79 -17.40
C ARG A 88 -9.94 -5.26 -17.64
#